data_AF-A0A3N2C5B7-F1
#
_entry.id   AF-A0A3N2C5B7-F1
#
_cell.length_a   1.000
_cell.length_b   1.000
_cell.length_c   1.000
_cell.angle_alpha   90.00
_cell.angle_beta   90.00
_cell.angle_gamma   90.00
#
_symmetry.space_group_name_H-M   'P 1'
#
loop_
_entity.id
_entity.type
_entity.pdbx_description
1 polymer ?
#
loop_
_entity_poly.entity_id
_entity_poly.type
_entity_poly.pdbx_seq_one_letter_code
_entity_poly.pdbx_strand_id
1 'polypeptide(L)'
;MKPGRSRLVAAVVLATTVAFVAAPAPQPVDAAWQDAESGAVAFAALSIAKPVYLAGASGCSISTTSVLGVGLVINSYTLTFTMPEGYGSADIQVGGGNTSTTIALASAAVTPAATSPTPNPTRQYSVTFNRGLLDGLLTGLLGGTGYLGVRVAPSSLIVPPLTRDTIWTSPWAVVQVGTALLGTNPTCTVIG
;
A
#
# COMPACT_ATOMS: atom_id res chain seq x y z
N MET A 1 24.45 -47.23 -64.00
CA MET A 1 25.64 -47.70 -63.26
C MET A 1 26.75 -46.65 -63.38
N LYS A 2 27.44 -46.42 -62.25
CA LYS A 2 28.67 -45.65 -62.02
C LYS A 2 28.59 -44.10 -61.93
N PRO A 3 29.46 -43.50 -61.10
CA PRO A 3 29.08 -42.68 -59.95
C PRO A 3 29.81 -41.32 -59.93
N GLY A 4 29.59 -40.47 -58.92
CA GLY A 4 30.37 -39.23 -58.86
C GLY A 4 30.25 -38.38 -57.61
N ARG A 5 31.07 -38.73 -56.62
CA ARG A 5 31.86 -37.81 -55.78
C ARG A 5 31.14 -36.98 -54.71
N SER A 6 31.25 -37.54 -53.51
CA SER A 6 31.43 -36.89 -52.20
C SER A 6 32.09 -35.50 -52.26
N ARG A 7 31.49 -34.53 -51.57
CA ARG A 7 32.21 -33.43 -50.91
C ARG A 7 31.65 -33.24 -49.51
N LEU A 8 32.49 -33.56 -48.53
CA LEU A 8 32.44 -33.06 -47.15
C LEU A 8 32.42 -31.53 -47.16
N VAL A 9 31.50 -30.90 -46.42
CA VAL A 9 31.70 -29.53 -45.89
C VAL A 9 31.07 -29.41 -44.50
N ALA A 10 31.97 -29.31 -43.53
CA ALA A 10 31.95 -28.63 -42.24
C ALA A 10 30.62 -28.32 -41.51
N ALA A 11 30.56 -28.82 -40.28
CA ALA A 11 29.72 -28.33 -39.20
C ALA A 11 30.08 -26.89 -38.79
N VAL A 12 29.07 -26.06 -38.53
CA VAL A 12 29.18 -24.87 -37.69
C VAL A 12 28.12 -25.01 -36.61
N VAL A 13 28.55 -25.43 -35.42
CA VAL A 13 27.74 -25.39 -34.21
C VAL A 13 27.82 -23.96 -33.68
N LEU A 14 26.75 -23.18 -33.87
CA LEU A 14 26.65 -21.86 -33.25
C LEU A 14 26.19 -22.06 -31.79
N ALA A 15 27.14 -21.96 -30.86
CA ALA A 15 26.84 -21.87 -29.44
C ALA A 15 26.31 -20.46 -29.13
N THR A 16 24.99 -20.28 -29.10
CA THR A 16 24.36 -19.06 -28.59
C THR A 16 24.37 -19.10 -27.06
N THR A 17 25.33 -18.40 -26.46
CA THR A 17 25.30 -18.05 -25.04
C THR A 17 24.15 -17.08 -24.78
N VAL A 18 23.06 -17.56 -24.18
CA VAL A 18 21.96 -16.72 -23.68
C VAL A 18 22.45 -16.05 -22.40
N ALA A 19 22.84 -14.77 -22.51
CA ALA A 19 23.01 -13.92 -21.34
C ALA A 19 21.62 -13.68 -20.75
N PHE A 20 21.33 -14.28 -19.59
CA PHE A 20 20.19 -13.87 -18.76
C PHE A 20 20.49 -12.47 -18.21
N VAL A 21 20.15 -11.44 -18.98
CA VAL A 21 19.97 -10.10 -18.43
C VAL A 21 18.73 -10.20 -17.54
N ALA A 22 18.89 -9.91 -16.25
CA ALA A 22 17.78 -9.80 -15.32
C ALA A 22 16.82 -8.71 -15.85
N ALA A 23 15.79 -9.14 -16.58
CA ALA A 23 14.78 -8.22 -17.07
C ALA A 23 14.06 -7.61 -15.86
N PRO A 24 13.84 -6.29 -15.84
CA PRO A 24 13.02 -5.67 -14.82
C PRO A 24 11.66 -6.36 -14.79
N ALA A 25 11.12 -6.56 -13.58
CA ALA A 25 9.83 -7.22 -13.41
C ALA A 25 8.78 -6.58 -14.35
N PRO A 26 7.98 -7.40 -15.07
CA PRO A 26 7.00 -6.89 -16.03
C PRO A 26 6.08 -5.88 -15.33
N GLN A 27 6.03 -4.66 -15.86
CA GLN A 27 5.13 -3.63 -15.36
C GLN A 27 3.69 -4.05 -15.66
N PRO A 28 2.74 -3.82 -14.74
CA PRO A 28 1.33 -4.04 -15.04
C PRO A 28 0.90 -3.13 -16.19
N VAL A 29 0.21 -3.71 -17.19
CA VAL A 29 -0.27 -3.03 -18.40
C VAL A 29 -1.79 -3.12 -18.39
N ASP A 30 -2.50 -1.99 -18.43
CA ASP A 30 -3.97 -1.96 -18.38
C ASP A 30 -4.63 -2.40 -19.69
N ALA A 31 -3.91 -2.30 -20.81
CA ALA A 31 -4.31 -2.84 -22.10
C ALA A 31 -3.08 -2.99 -23.00
N ALA A 32 -2.94 -4.16 -23.60
CA ALA A 32 -2.06 -4.39 -24.73
C ALA A 32 -2.95 -4.74 -25.92
N TRP A 33 -2.95 -3.90 -26.94
CA TRP A 33 -3.56 -4.26 -28.21
C TRP A 33 -2.45 -4.54 -29.22
N GLN A 34 -2.61 -5.65 -29.90
CA GLN A 34 -1.71 -6.06 -30.96
C GLN A 34 -2.51 -6.03 -32.24
N ASP A 35 -2.16 -5.07 -33.09
CA ASP A 35 -2.66 -4.98 -34.44
C ASP A 35 -1.53 -5.45 -35.38
N ALA A 36 -1.89 -6.28 -36.35
CA ALA A 36 -0.94 -6.84 -37.32
C ALA A 36 -0.33 -5.76 -38.23
N GLU A 37 -0.96 -4.59 -38.34
CA GLU A 37 -0.60 -3.52 -39.27
C GLU A 37 0.19 -2.39 -38.60
N SER A 38 -0.01 -2.13 -37.29
CA SER A 38 0.60 -1.00 -36.55
C SER A 38 1.58 -1.41 -35.43
N GLY A 39 1.82 -2.70 -35.22
CA GLY A 39 2.74 -3.19 -34.18
C GLY A 39 2.11 -3.20 -32.77
N ALA A 40 2.91 -3.59 -31.76
CA ALA A 40 2.46 -3.64 -30.37
C ALA A 40 2.71 -2.29 -29.69
N VAL A 41 1.64 -1.70 -29.13
CA VAL A 41 1.74 -0.50 -28.29
C VAL A 41 1.28 -0.88 -26.88
N ALA A 42 2.08 -0.51 -25.89
CA ALA A 42 1.76 -0.70 -24.47
C ALA A 42 1.74 0.66 -23.78
N PHE A 43 0.72 0.88 -22.95
CA PHE A 43 0.63 2.02 -22.05
C PHE A 43 0.91 1.53 -20.64
N ALA A 44 1.83 2.18 -19.93
CA ALA A 44 2.06 1.88 -18.53
C ALA A 44 0.79 2.18 -17.73
N ALA A 45 0.39 1.25 -16.85
CA ALA A 45 -0.72 1.49 -15.93
C ALA A 45 -0.46 2.73 -15.08
N LEU A 46 -1.44 3.61 -14.94
CA LEU A 46 -1.31 4.81 -14.10
C LEU A 46 -1.26 4.37 -12.63
N SER A 47 -0.08 4.35 -12.02
CA SER A 47 0.04 4.02 -10.61
C SER A 47 -0.17 5.27 -9.75
N ILE A 48 -1.13 5.23 -8.83
CA ILE A 48 -1.27 6.26 -7.80
C ILE A 48 -0.20 6.01 -6.74
N ALA A 49 0.66 7.00 -6.50
CA ALA A 49 1.66 6.91 -5.45
C ALA A 49 0.98 6.71 -4.07
N LYS A 50 1.53 5.83 -3.24
CA LYS A 50 1.04 5.66 -1.87
C LYS A 50 1.40 6.88 -1.01
N PRO A 51 0.64 7.17 0.06
CA PRO A 51 1.01 8.20 1.02
C PRO A 51 2.35 7.86 1.71
N VAL A 52 3.06 8.88 2.17
CA VAL A 52 4.36 8.70 2.84
C VAL A 52 4.25 9.17 4.29
N TYR A 53 4.43 8.26 5.25
CA TYR A 53 4.47 8.62 6.66
C TYR A 53 5.69 9.49 6.97
N LEU A 54 5.54 10.40 7.94
CA LEU A 54 6.69 11.14 8.46
C LEU A 54 7.66 10.16 9.16
N ALA A 55 8.94 10.50 9.20
CA ALA A 55 9.94 9.64 9.82
C ALA A 55 9.76 9.56 11.35
N GLY A 56 10.01 8.36 11.90
CA GLY A 56 10.03 8.11 13.34
C GLY A 56 8.70 8.37 14.06
N ALA A 57 8.78 8.90 15.28
CA ALA A 57 7.62 9.17 16.13
C ALA A 57 6.66 10.24 15.56
N SER A 58 7.11 11.02 14.57
CA SER A 58 6.26 12.00 13.89
C SER A 58 5.28 11.35 12.92
N GLY A 59 5.61 10.17 12.37
CA GLY A 59 4.74 9.43 11.45
C GLY A 59 3.70 8.57 12.15
N CYS A 60 4.04 8.04 13.33
CA CYS A 60 3.07 7.44 14.21
C CYS A 60 3.34 7.79 15.67
N SER A 61 2.32 8.32 16.33
CA SER A 61 2.34 8.63 17.76
C SER A 61 1.24 7.86 18.49
N ILE A 62 1.48 7.62 19.77
CA ILE A 62 0.61 6.83 20.65
C ILE A 62 0.18 7.73 21.79
N SER A 63 -1.13 7.77 22.06
CA SER A 63 -1.67 8.37 23.28
C SER A 63 -2.02 7.28 24.28
N THR A 64 -1.45 7.38 25.48
CA THR A 64 -1.71 6.47 26.59
C THR A 64 -2.03 7.23 27.86
N THR A 65 -2.91 6.69 28.69
CA THR A 65 -3.15 7.16 30.06
C THR A 65 -2.74 6.09 31.05
N SER A 66 -2.01 6.48 32.08
CA SER A 66 -1.72 5.59 33.22
C SER A 66 -2.93 5.58 34.15
N VAL A 67 -3.50 4.39 34.35
CA VAL A 67 -4.64 4.18 35.26
C VAL A 67 -4.15 3.37 36.45
N LEU A 68 -4.33 3.92 37.65
CA LEU A 68 -3.91 3.27 38.90
C LEU A 68 -4.61 1.91 39.04
N GLY A 69 -3.84 0.84 39.27
CA GLY A 69 -4.35 -0.53 39.42
C GLY A 69 -4.59 -1.30 38.11
N VAL A 70 -4.47 -0.66 36.94
CA VAL A 70 -4.65 -1.29 35.62
C VAL A 70 -3.40 -1.15 34.74
N GLY A 71 -2.59 -0.12 34.97
CA GLY A 71 -1.37 0.15 34.19
C GLY A 71 -1.60 1.15 33.06
N LEU A 72 -0.73 1.13 32.05
CA LEU A 72 -0.87 1.98 30.86
C LEU A 72 -2.00 1.47 29.98
N VAL A 73 -2.97 2.34 29.69
CA VAL A 73 -4.08 2.07 28.79
C VAL A 73 -3.92 2.93 27.54
N ILE A 74 -4.06 2.30 26.37
CA ILE A 74 -3.98 2.99 25.09
C ILE A 74 -5.30 3.70 24.81
N ASN A 75 -5.21 4.98 24.46
CA ASN A 75 -6.35 5.79 24.07
C ASN A 75 -6.49 5.87 22.55
N SER A 76 -5.37 6.12 21.86
CA SER A 76 -5.37 6.29 20.41
C SER A 76 -4.00 6.10 19.75
N TYR A 77 -4.04 5.77 18.46
CA TYR A 77 -2.91 5.90 17.54
C TYR A 77 -3.17 7.05 16.58
N THR A 78 -2.24 7.98 16.46
CA THR A 78 -2.31 9.05 15.46
C THR A 78 -1.24 8.82 14.40
N LEU A 79 -1.67 8.67 13.15
CA LEU A 79 -0.78 8.53 12.02
C LEU A 79 -0.69 9.87 11.28
N THR A 80 0.53 10.31 10.98
CA THR A 80 0.79 11.53 10.22
C THR A 80 1.53 11.19 8.93
N PHE A 81 0.99 11.63 7.80
CA PHE A 81 1.52 11.32 6.49
C PHE A 81 1.36 12.47 5.52
N THR A 82 2.16 12.45 4.47
CA THR A 82 2.08 13.37 3.34
C THR A 82 1.35 12.70 2.19
N MET A 83 0.35 13.37 1.64
CA MET A 83 -0.36 12.93 0.44
C MET A 83 0.44 13.26 -0.82
N PRO A 84 0.36 12.41 -1.85
CA PRO A 84 0.90 12.74 -3.17
C PRO A 84 0.22 13.99 -3.75
N GLU A 85 0.90 14.62 -4.70
CA GLU A 85 0.40 15.81 -5.36
C GLU A 85 -0.90 15.54 -6.13
N GLY A 86 -1.82 16.51 -6.10
CA GLY A 86 -3.12 16.41 -6.75
C GLY A 86 -4.22 15.76 -5.90
N TYR A 87 -3.90 15.28 -4.68
CA TYR A 87 -4.87 14.61 -3.79
C TYR A 87 -5.06 15.38 -2.48
N GLY A 88 -6.28 15.30 -1.95
CA GLY A 88 -6.69 15.99 -0.72
C GLY A 88 -7.29 15.05 0.33
N SER A 89 -7.87 15.63 1.38
CA SER A 89 -8.46 14.87 2.49
C SER A 89 -9.63 13.96 2.07
N ALA A 90 -10.38 14.35 1.04
CA ALA A 90 -11.49 13.55 0.52
C ALA A 90 -11.05 12.23 -0.13
N ASP A 91 -9.81 12.17 -0.61
CA ASP A 91 -9.24 11.02 -1.31
C ASP A 91 -8.57 10.02 -0.35
N ILE A 92 -8.58 10.31 0.95
CA ILE A 92 -7.96 9.46 1.95
C ILE A 92 -8.92 8.30 2.26
N GLN A 93 -8.36 7.10 2.16
CA GLN A 93 -8.98 5.87 2.67
C GLN A 93 -8.10 5.30 3.77
N VAL A 94 -8.76 4.80 4.81
CA VAL A 94 -8.11 4.19 5.97
C VAL A 94 -8.59 2.76 6.12
N GLY A 95 -7.75 1.91 6.68
CA GLY A 95 -8.05 0.50 6.82
C GLY A 95 -7.23 -0.13 7.93
N GLY A 96 -7.54 -1.39 8.20
CA GLY A 96 -6.74 -2.19 9.10
C GLY A 96 -6.85 -3.68 8.82
N GLY A 97 -5.97 -4.44 9.46
CA GLY A 97 -5.93 -5.88 9.34
C GLY A 97 -4.94 -6.50 10.30
N ASN A 98 -4.95 -7.83 10.35
CA ASN A 98 -4.05 -8.61 11.22
C ASN A 98 -2.69 -8.89 10.56
N THR A 99 -2.52 -8.55 9.28
CA THR A 99 -1.24 -8.63 8.55
C THR A 99 -1.03 -7.39 7.69
N SER A 100 0.23 -7.08 7.35
CA SER A 100 0.57 -5.92 6.52
C SER A 100 0.05 -6.03 5.07
N THR A 101 -0.26 -7.23 4.61
CA THR A 101 -0.71 -7.49 3.23
C THR A 101 -2.22 -7.63 3.08
N THR A 102 -2.96 -7.81 4.19
CA THR A 102 -4.41 -8.06 4.17
C THR A 102 -5.21 -6.91 4.80
N ILE A 103 -4.82 -5.67 4.51
CA ILE A 103 -5.53 -4.49 5.03
C ILE A 103 -6.86 -4.35 4.31
N ALA A 104 -7.95 -4.40 5.08
CA ALA A 104 -9.30 -4.15 4.62
C ALA A 104 -9.68 -2.69 4.81
N LEU A 105 -10.51 -2.17 3.91
CA LEU A 105 -11.06 -0.82 4.03
C LEU A 105 -11.90 -0.70 5.31
N ALA A 106 -11.68 0.36 6.07
CA ALA A 106 -12.52 0.67 7.22
C ALA A 106 -13.94 1.00 6.76
N SER A 107 -14.95 0.49 7.45
CA SER A 107 -16.33 0.88 7.17
C SER A 107 -16.54 2.36 7.53
N ALA A 108 -17.53 3.01 6.90
CA ALA A 108 -17.83 4.41 7.14
C ALA A 108 -18.10 4.72 8.63
N ALA A 109 -18.65 3.77 9.39
CA ALA A 109 -18.93 3.90 10.80
C ALA A 109 -17.67 3.94 11.69
N VAL A 110 -16.55 3.38 11.21
CA VAL A 110 -15.28 3.30 11.97
C VAL A 110 -14.12 4.02 11.28
N THR A 111 -14.42 4.82 10.27
CA THR A 111 -13.43 5.60 9.53
C THR A 111 -13.10 6.90 10.29
N PRO A 112 -11.89 7.07 10.84
CA PRO A 112 -11.48 8.36 11.37
C PRO A 112 -11.40 9.42 10.27
N ALA A 113 -11.80 10.65 10.60
CA ALA A 113 -11.63 11.79 9.73
C ALA A 113 -10.15 12.22 9.67
N ALA A 114 -9.66 12.52 8.47
CA ALA A 114 -8.36 13.13 8.29
C ALA A 114 -8.41 14.62 8.65
N THR A 115 -7.40 15.09 9.36
CA THR A 115 -7.21 16.49 9.75
C THR A 115 -5.92 17.02 9.14
N SER A 116 -5.83 18.33 8.93
CA SER A 116 -4.62 18.98 8.44
C SER A 116 -4.45 20.36 9.06
N PRO A 117 -3.21 20.85 9.21
CA PRO A 117 -2.98 22.26 9.54
C PRO A 117 -3.54 23.16 8.43
N THR A 118 -4.06 24.33 8.80
CA THR A 118 -4.55 25.33 7.84
C THR A 118 -3.71 26.59 7.96
N PRO A 119 -3.02 27.04 6.89
CA PRO A 119 -2.93 26.44 5.55
C PRO A 119 -2.10 25.14 5.52
N ASN A 120 -2.34 24.26 4.53
CA ASN A 120 -1.63 22.98 4.37
C ASN A 120 -0.66 22.94 3.16
N PRO A 121 0.40 23.77 3.12
CA PRO A 121 1.31 23.80 1.97
C PRO A 121 2.14 22.51 1.83
N THR A 122 2.32 21.76 2.91
CA THR A 122 3.11 20.51 2.94
C THR A 122 2.28 19.26 2.64
N ARG A 123 0.96 19.39 2.43
CA ARG A 123 0.03 18.28 2.18
C ARG A 123 0.09 17.20 3.27
N GLN A 124 0.31 17.62 4.51
CA GLN A 124 0.36 16.74 5.66
C GLN A 124 -1.03 16.55 6.24
N TYR A 125 -1.35 15.31 6.55
CA TYR A 125 -2.61 14.89 7.14
C TYR A 125 -2.37 13.99 8.33
N SER A 126 -3.26 14.10 9.31
CA SER A 126 -3.28 13.28 10.51
C SER A 126 -4.60 12.55 10.64
N VAL A 127 -4.55 11.26 10.93
CA VAL A 127 -5.72 10.42 11.25
C VAL A 127 -5.53 9.83 12.64
N THR A 128 -6.56 9.93 13.48
CA THR A 128 -6.51 9.42 14.86
C THR A 128 -7.49 8.26 15.03
N PHE A 129 -6.93 7.08 15.30
CA PHE A 129 -7.68 5.88 15.63
C PHE A 129 -7.85 5.78 17.14
N ASN A 130 -9.03 6.14 17.64
CA ASN A 130 -9.37 5.98 19.06
C ASN A 130 -9.61 4.50 19.39
N ARG A 131 -9.48 4.14 20.67
CA ARG A 131 -9.66 2.76 21.16
C ARG A 131 -10.91 2.05 20.63
N GLY A 132 -12.07 2.71 20.65
CA GLY A 132 -13.30 2.11 20.12
C GLY A 132 -13.24 1.81 18.61
N LEU A 133 -12.53 2.63 17.83
CA LEU A 133 -12.30 2.38 16.40
C LEU A 133 -11.29 1.25 16.20
N LEU A 134 -10.26 1.19 17.04
CA LEU A 134 -9.27 0.12 17.01
C LEU A 134 -9.89 -1.23 17.32
N ASP A 135 -10.78 -1.32 18.30
CA ASP A 135 -11.48 -2.57 18.64
C ASP A 135 -12.35 -3.07 17.47
N GLY A 136 -12.97 -2.14 16.72
CA GLY A 136 -13.75 -2.47 15.53
C GLY A 136 -12.92 -2.80 14.28
N LEU A 137 -11.72 -2.24 14.17
CA LEU A 137 -10.84 -2.40 13.01
C LEU A 137 -9.83 -3.55 13.17
N LEU A 138 -9.43 -3.81 14.42
CA LEU A 138 -8.42 -4.78 14.82
C LEU A 138 -9.03 -5.64 15.94
N THR A 139 -9.75 -6.69 15.55
CA THR A 139 -10.35 -7.62 16.50
C THR A 139 -9.27 -8.25 17.37
N GLY A 140 -9.14 -7.81 18.63
CA GLY A 140 -8.21 -8.42 19.59
C GLY A 140 -6.80 -7.85 19.60
N LEU A 141 -6.63 -6.53 19.47
CA LEU A 141 -5.32 -5.88 19.60
C LEU A 141 -4.65 -6.08 21.00
N LEU A 142 -5.40 -6.57 21.99
CA LEU A 142 -4.90 -6.91 23.32
C LEU A 142 -3.91 -8.08 23.27
N GLY A 143 -2.63 -7.79 23.53
CA GLY A 143 -1.57 -8.80 23.49
C GLY A 143 -1.15 -9.23 22.08
N GLY A 144 -1.55 -8.48 21.06
CA GLY A 144 -1.29 -8.79 19.66
C GLY A 144 -0.71 -7.61 18.87
N THR A 145 -0.35 -7.90 17.63
CA THR A 145 0.05 -6.92 16.62
C THR A 145 -1.07 -6.76 15.59
N GLY A 146 -1.43 -5.53 15.29
CA GLY A 146 -2.33 -5.17 14.21
C GLY A 146 -1.62 -4.26 13.21
N TYR A 147 -2.26 -4.05 12.07
CA TYR A 147 -1.76 -3.19 11.01
C TYR A 147 -2.82 -2.17 10.66
N LEU A 148 -2.42 -0.90 10.67
CA LEU A 148 -3.24 0.22 10.21
C LEU A 148 -2.67 0.70 8.90
N GLY A 149 -3.55 1.12 8.00
CA GLY A 149 -3.13 1.59 6.69
C GLY A 149 -3.86 2.83 6.25
N VAL A 150 -3.18 3.63 5.44
CA VAL A 150 -3.77 4.71 4.65
C VAL A 150 -3.43 4.51 3.18
N ARG A 151 -4.39 4.79 2.30
CA ARG A 151 -4.18 4.77 0.85
C ARG A 151 -4.91 5.94 0.20
N VAL A 152 -4.53 6.22 -1.03
CA VAL A 152 -5.17 7.21 -1.88
C VAL A 152 -6.22 6.53 -2.75
N ALA A 153 -7.41 7.11 -2.78
CA ALA A 153 -8.47 6.71 -3.67
C ALA A 153 -9.21 7.98 -4.13
N PRO A 154 -9.10 8.38 -5.41
CA PRO A 154 -9.67 9.61 -5.93
C PRO A 154 -11.18 9.61 -5.75
N SER A 155 -11.65 10.51 -4.90
CA SER A 155 -13.06 10.69 -4.59
C SER A 155 -13.87 11.13 -5.81
N SER A 156 -13.23 11.82 -6.76
CA SER A 156 -13.81 12.25 -8.04
C SER A 156 -14.20 11.10 -8.96
N LEU A 157 -13.62 9.90 -8.77
CA LEU A 157 -13.95 8.70 -9.54
C LEU A 157 -15.07 7.87 -8.89
N ILE A 158 -15.57 8.27 -7.73
CA ILE A 158 -16.74 7.64 -7.10
C ILE A 158 -17.99 8.16 -7.81
N VAL A 159 -18.28 7.58 -8.97
CA VAL A 159 -19.52 7.82 -9.71
C VAL A 159 -20.28 6.49 -9.79
N PRO A 160 -21.56 6.43 -9.41
CA PRO A 160 -22.37 5.22 -9.58
C PRO A 160 -22.24 4.71 -11.03
N PRO A 161 -21.94 3.42 -11.25
CA PRO A 161 -22.10 2.28 -10.34
C PRO A 161 -20.86 1.91 -9.50
N LEU A 162 -19.77 2.68 -9.56
CA LEU A 162 -18.54 2.34 -8.84
C LEU A 162 -18.69 2.58 -7.34
N THR A 163 -18.18 1.64 -6.55
CA THR A 163 -18.07 1.74 -5.09
C THR A 163 -16.63 2.07 -4.70
N ARG A 164 -16.40 2.54 -3.47
CA ARG A 164 -15.05 2.90 -2.98
C ARG A 164 -14.02 1.75 -3.08
N ASP A 165 -14.49 0.51 -3.17
CA ASP A 165 -13.66 -0.69 -3.26
C ASP A 165 -13.29 -1.08 -4.69
N THR A 166 -13.97 -0.51 -5.69
CA THR A 166 -13.79 -0.84 -7.12
C THR A 166 -13.14 0.27 -7.93
N ILE A 167 -12.73 1.37 -7.28
CA ILE A 167 -12.01 2.46 -7.93
C ILE A 167 -10.51 2.20 -7.93
N TRP A 168 -9.80 2.88 -8.83
CA TRP A 168 -8.34 2.83 -8.86
C TRP A 168 -7.79 3.40 -7.55
N THR A 169 -6.95 2.63 -6.85
CA THR A 169 -6.36 3.07 -5.58
C THR A 169 -4.85 2.92 -5.59
N SER A 170 -4.16 3.70 -4.74
CA SER A 170 -2.75 3.43 -4.43
C SER A 170 -2.61 2.12 -3.63
N PRO A 171 -1.39 1.56 -3.57
CA PRO A 171 -1.04 0.61 -2.53
C PRO A 171 -1.26 1.21 -1.13
N TRP A 172 -1.45 0.35 -0.12
CA TRP A 172 -1.51 0.78 1.27
C TRP A 172 -0.13 1.24 1.75
N ALA A 173 -0.08 2.41 2.39
CA ALA A 173 0.99 2.76 3.31
C ALA A 173 0.62 2.17 4.68
N VAL A 174 1.51 1.41 5.29
CA VAL A 174 1.18 0.56 6.44
C VAL A 174 1.98 0.93 7.68
N VAL A 175 1.35 0.81 8.84
CA VAL A 175 1.96 0.96 10.15
C VAL A 175 1.60 -0.26 10.99
N GLN A 176 2.59 -0.85 11.63
CA GLN A 176 2.38 -1.86 12.65
C GLN A 176 2.05 -1.18 13.96
N VAL A 177 0.94 -1.59 14.55
CA VAL A 177 0.56 -1.24 15.91
C VAL A 177 0.58 -2.51 16.76
N GLY A 178 0.90 -2.39 18.03
CA GLY A 178 0.94 -3.55 18.89
C GLY A 178 0.85 -3.17 20.36
N THR A 179 0.42 -4.12 21.16
CA THR A 179 0.30 -3.99 22.61
C THR A 179 0.75 -5.30 23.24
N ALA A 180 1.52 -5.24 24.33
CA ALA A 180 1.87 -6.45 25.05
C ALA A 180 0.65 -7.00 25.81
N LEU A 181 0.78 -8.21 26.37
CA LEU A 181 -0.24 -8.77 27.27
C LEU A 181 -0.60 -7.72 28.34
N LEU A 182 -1.91 -7.57 28.60
CA LEU A 182 -2.50 -6.57 29.50
C LEU A 182 -2.46 -5.11 28.97
N GLY A 183 -2.24 -4.89 27.67
CA GLY A 183 -2.28 -3.55 27.06
C GLY A 183 -1.06 -2.67 27.39
N THR A 184 -0.04 -3.26 28.00
CA THR A 184 1.19 -2.57 28.39
C THR A 184 2.14 -2.41 27.19
N ASN A 185 3.00 -1.39 27.22
CA ASN A 185 4.04 -1.14 26.23
C ASN A 185 3.54 -1.08 24.76
N PRO A 186 2.69 -0.10 24.41
CA PRO A 186 2.23 0.02 23.05
C PRO A 186 3.35 0.40 22.10
N THR A 187 3.37 -0.24 20.95
CA THR A 187 4.31 0.04 19.88
C THR A 187 3.58 0.61 18.68
N CYS A 188 4.23 1.54 18.00
CA CYS A 188 3.80 1.98 16.69
C CYS A 188 5.02 2.14 15.78
N THR A 189 5.00 1.45 14.64
CA THR A 189 6.16 1.36 13.76
C THR A 189 5.72 1.46 12.32
N VAL A 190 6.22 2.47 11.60
CA VAL A 190 5.97 2.61 10.17
C VAL A 190 6.65 1.47 9.42
N ILE A 191 5.90 0.77 8.57
CA ILE A 191 6.43 -0.29 7.70
C ILE A 191 6.49 0.25 6.28
N GLY A 192 7.69 0.18 5.70
CA GLY A 192 8.00 0.64 4.34
C GLY A 192 7.31 -0.17 3.26
#